data_AF-A0A4V0H9W4-F1
#
_entry.id   AF-A0A4V0H9W4-F1
#
_cell.length_a   1.000
_cell.length_b   1.000
_cell.length_c   1.000
_cell.angle_alpha   90.00
_cell.angle_beta   90.00
_cell.angle_gamma   90.00
#
_symmetry.space_group_name_H-M   'P 1'
#
loop_
_entity.id
_entity.type
_entity.pdbx_description
1 polymer ?
#
loop_
_entity_poly.entity_id
_entity_poly.type
_entity_poly.pdbx_seq_one_letter_code
_entity_poly.pdbx_strand_id
1 'polypeptide(L)'
;MQIEDLKYMLEDFKSDMIFEALREAVSQGKANFAYIQAILKRWRQDNLMTVELVRNAKAAREKKKQSENNIKVKGSRFTQAELDELKKPDPKYGF
;
A
#
# COMPACT_ATOMS: atom_id res chain seq x y z
N MET A 1 7.22 23.41 -18.65
CA MET A 1 7.59 22.18 -17.90
C MET A 1 6.35 21.38 -17.54
N GLN A 2 5.45 21.86 -16.66
CA GLN A 2 4.29 21.04 -16.24
C GLN A 2 3.26 20.74 -17.34
N ILE A 3 3.06 21.66 -18.30
CA ILE A 3 2.13 21.46 -19.41
C ILE A 3 2.68 20.44 -20.42
N GLU A 4 3.98 20.47 -20.68
CA GLU A 4 4.65 19.49 -21.56
C GLU A 4 4.59 18.08 -20.98
N ASP A 5 4.79 17.91 -19.67
CA ASP A 5 4.68 16.60 -19.01
C ASP A 5 3.27 16.01 -19.14
N LEU A 6 2.24 16.85 -19.03
CA LEU A 6 0.86 16.45 -19.23
C LEU A 6 0.56 16.04 -20.68
N LYS A 7 1.10 16.77 -21.66
CA LYS A 7 0.97 16.42 -23.08
C LYS A 7 1.58 15.05 -23.36
N TYR A 8 2.79 14.80 -22.87
CA TYR A 8 3.46 13.51 -23.04
C TYR A 8 2.66 12.35 -22.40
N MET A 9 2.06 12.58 -21.22
CA MET A 9 1.20 11.56 -20.61
C MET A 9 -0.05 11.27 -21.45
N LEU A 10 -0.64 12.28 -22.09
CA LEU A 10 -1.83 12.11 -22.93
C LEU A 10 -1.54 11.44 -24.28
N GLU A 11 -0.30 11.51 -24.78
CA GLU A 11 0.12 10.75 -25.97
C GLU A 11 0.13 9.23 -25.70
N ASP A 12 0.50 8.85 -24.47
CA ASP A 12 0.81 7.48 -24.09
C ASP A 12 -0.30 6.78 -23.28
N PHE A 13 -1.19 7.56 -22.65
CA PHE A 13 -2.20 7.08 -21.71
C PHE A 13 -3.54 7.80 -21.91
N LYS A 14 -4.63 7.06 -21.67
CA LYS A 14 -5.99 7.63 -21.64
C LYS A 14 -6.16 8.57 -20.45
N SER A 15 -7.00 9.60 -20.60
CA SER A 15 -7.34 10.55 -19.55
C SER A 15 -7.75 9.87 -18.23
N ASP A 16 -8.52 8.80 -18.32
CA ASP A 16 -9.04 8.08 -17.15
C ASP A 16 -7.92 7.40 -16.35
N MET A 17 -6.86 6.93 -17.04
CA MET A 17 -5.68 6.36 -16.40
C MET A 17 -4.89 7.44 -15.67
N ILE A 18 -4.71 8.60 -16.29
CA ILE A 18 -4.03 9.75 -15.66
C ILE A 18 -4.80 10.20 -14.41
N PHE A 19 -6.14 10.23 -14.48
CA PHE A 19 -6.99 10.60 -13.36
C PHE A 19 -6.88 9.61 -12.18
N GLU A 20 -6.87 8.31 -12.45
CA GLU A 20 -6.67 7.31 -11.40
C GLU A 20 -5.25 7.36 -10.80
N ALA A 21 -4.23 7.64 -11.62
CA ALA A 21 -2.85 7.79 -11.13
C ALA A 21 -2.72 9.03 -10.22
N LEU A 22 -3.40 10.13 -10.58
CA LEU A 22 -3.54 11.32 -9.74
C LEU A 22 -4.21 10.99 -8.41
N ARG A 23 -5.31 10.23 -8.43
CA ARG A 23 -6.02 9.82 -7.21
C ARG A 23 -5.12 8.98 -6.30
N GLU A 24 -4.32 8.07 -6.85
CA GLU A 24 -3.33 7.30 -6.08
C GLU A 24 -2.23 8.20 -5.52
N ALA A 25 -1.69 9.12 -6.32
CA ALA A 25 -0.67 10.06 -5.89
C ALA A 25 -1.12 10.95 -4.72
N VAL A 26 -2.35 11.47 -4.79
CA VAL A 26 -2.98 12.25 -3.71
C VAL A 26 -3.18 11.40 -2.45
N SER A 27 -3.67 10.17 -2.60
CA SER A 27 -3.85 9.24 -1.47
C SER A 27 -2.55 8.89 -0.75
N GLN A 28 -1.41 8.97 -1.43
CA GLN A 28 -0.07 8.75 -0.86
C GLN A 28 0.59 10.03 -0.35
N GLY A 29 -0.06 11.19 -0.50
CA GLY A 29 0.51 12.50 -0.15
C GLY A 29 1.62 12.98 -1.09
N LYS A 30 1.75 12.39 -2.29
CA LYS A 30 2.83 12.65 -3.25
C LYS A 30 2.30 13.08 -4.62
N ALA A 31 1.46 14.12 -4.65
CA ALA A 31 0.83 14.63 -5.86
C ALA A 31 1.78 15.50 -6.72
N ASN A 32 2.88 14.91 -7.22
CA ASN A 32 3.77 15.55 -8.18
C ASN A 32 3.84 14.76 -9.51
N PHE A 33 4.16 15.44 -10.60
CA PHE A 33 4.16 14.86 -11.95
C PHE A 33 5.14 13.69 -12.11
N ALA A 34 6.33 13.77 -11.50
CA ALA A 34 7.30 12.67 -11.54
C ALA A 34 6.74 11.38 -10.90
N TYR A 35 6.00 11.52 -9.80
CA TYR A 35 5.37 10.39 -9.14
C TYR A 35 4.19 9.84 -9.94
N ILE A 36 3.37 10.71 -10.55
CA ILE A 36 2.28 10.30 -11.44
C ILE A 36 2.84 9.53 -12.65
N GLN A 37 3.90 10.02 -13.29
CA GLN A 37 4.58 9.31 -14.38
C GLN A 37 5.13 7.95 -13.94
N ALA A 38 5.69 7.86 -12.72
CA ALA A 38 6.18 6.60 -12.18
C ALA A 38 5.05 5.57 -11.98
N ILE A 39 3.88 6.02 -11.50
CA ILE A 39 2.68 5.16 -11.38
C ILE A 39 2.24 4.67 -12.75
N LEU A 40 2.13 5.56 -13.74
CA LEU A 40 1.72 5.22 -15.10
C LEU A 40 2.69 4.23 -15.77
N LYS A 41 4.01 4.45 -15.63
CA LYS A 41 5.04 3.52 -16.13
C LYS A 41 4.93 2.14 -15.50
N ARG A 42 4.70 2.08 -14.18
CA ARG A 42 4.48 0.81 -13.47
C ARG A 42 3.25 0.08 -14.00
N TRP A 43 2.14 0.78 -14.20
CA TRP A 43 0.93 0.16 -14.76
C TRP A 43 1.16 -0.36 -16.18
N ARG A 44 1.92 0.38 -17.01
CA ARG A 44 2.33 -0.08 -18.33
C ARG A 44 3.18 -1.36 -18.27
N GLN A 45 4.13 -1.45 -17.33
CA GLN A 45 4.95 -2.65 -17.11
C GLN A 45 4.12 -3.85 -16.61
N ASP A 46 3.14 -3.60 -15.75
CA ASP A 46 2.22 -4.62 -15.22
C ASP A 46 1.10 -4.99 -16.23
N ASN A 47 1.11 -4.46 -17.46
CA ASN A 47 0.05 -4.58 -18.47
C ASN A 47 -1.35 -4.13 -18.00
N LEU A 48 -1.40 -3.19 -17.05
CA LEU A 48 -2.64 -2.62 -16.49
C LEU A 48 -3.05 -1.39 -17.30
N MET A 49 -3.57 -1.60 -18.51
CA MET A 49 -3.93 -0.52 -19.45
C MET A 49 -5.39 -0.05 -19.36
N THR A 50 -6.11 -0.46 -18.31
CA THR A 50 -7.48 -0.01 -18.04
C THR A 50 -7.68 0.28 -16.56
N VAL A 51 -8.59 1.21 -16.26
CA VAL A 51 -8.95 1.58 -14.87
C VAL A 51 -9.45 0.36 -14.08
N GLU A 52 -10.19 -0.54 -14.72
CA GLU A 52 -10.67 -1.77 -14.08
C GLU A 52 -9.53 -2.70 -13.67
N LEU A 53 -8.55 -2.91 -14.54
CA LEU A 53 -7.36 -3.71 -14.24
C LEU A 53 -6.55 -3.10 -13.10
N VAL A 54 -6.37 -1.77 -13.11
CA VAL A 54 -5.71 -1.02 -12.03
C VAL A 54 -6.44 -1.22 -10.70
N ARG A 55 -7.76 -1.07 -10.68
CA ARG A 55 -8.57 -1.24 -9.46
C ARG A 55 -8.48 -2.67 -8.92
N ASN A 56 -8.53 -3.67 -9.79
CA ASN A 56 -8.38 -5.08 -9.41
C ASN A 56 -6.99 -5.35 -8.83
N ALA A 57 -5.93 -4.85 -9.47
CA ALA A 57 -4.56 -4.98 -8.99
C ALA A 57 -4.36 -4.28 -7.63
N LYS A 58 -4.98 -3.10 -7.44
CA LYS A 58 -4.95 -2.38 -6.16
C LYS A 58 -5.65 -3.17 -5.05
N ALA A 59 -6.85 -3.69 -5.33
CA ALA A 59 -7.58 -4.53 -4.37
C ALA A 59 -6.78 -5.78 -3.96
N ALA A 60 -6.08 -6.43 -4.91
CA ALA A 60 -5.21 -7.56 -4.62
C ALA A 60 -4.03 -7.17 -3.71
N ARG A 61 -3.41 -6.01 -3.94
CA ARG A 61 -2.31 -5.49 -3.11
C ARG A 61 -2.76 -5.16 -1.68
N GLU A 62 -3.92 -4.53 -1.51
CA GLU A 62 -4.46 -4.23 -0.18
C GLU A 62 -4.78 -5.50 0.62
N LYS A 63 -5.36 -6.52 -0.03
CA LYS A 63 -5.59 -7.83 0.60
C LYS A 63 -4.28 -8.48 1.07
N LYS A 64 -3.23 -8.41 0.24
CA LYS A 64 -1.90 -8.94 0.61
C LYS A 64 -1.30 -8.20 1.81
N LYS A 65 -1.38 -6.86 1.84
CA LYS A 65 -0.90 -6.03 2.95
C LYS A 65 -1.62 -6.34 4.27
N GLN A 66 -2.94 -6.57 4.23
CA GLN A 66 -3.71 -7.00 5.40
C GLN A 66 -3.28 -8.38 5.92
N SER A 67 -2.97 -9.32 5.03
CA SER A 67 -2.50 -10.65 5.41
C SER A 67 -1.12 -10.62 6.09
N GLU A 68 -0.20 -9.79 5.60
CA GLU A 68 1.14 -9.63 6.15
C GLU A 68 1.13 -8.97 7.54
N ASN A 69 0.24 -7.98 7.75
CA ASN A 69 0.05 -7.36 9.05
C ASN A 69 -0.53 -8.35 10.08
N ASN A 70 -1.46 -9.23 9.67
CA ASN A 70 -2.02 -10.26 10.55
C ASN A 70 -0.96 -11.28 11.01
N ILE A 71 0.01 -11.62 10.16
CA ILE A 71 1.11 -12.53 10.53
C ILE A 71 2.05 -11.88 11.55
N LYS A 72 2.36 -10.58 11.39
CA LYS A 72 3.20 -9.84 12.36
C LYS A 72 2.55 -9.73 13.74
N VAL A 73 1.24 -9.53 13.81
CA VAL A 73 0.50 -9.45 15.09
C VAL A 73 0.51 -10.79 15.84
N LYS A 74 0.44 -11.93 15.13
CA LYS A 74 0.57 -13.27 15.72
C LYS A 74 2.00 -13.63 16.19
N GLY A 75 2.99 -12.76 15.94
CA GLY A 75 4.37 -12.93 16.39
C GLY A 75 4.58 -12.73 17.90
N SER A 76 3.62 -12.12 18.61
CA SER A 76 3.56 -12.16 20.07
C SER A 76 3.12 -13.56 20.51
N ARG A 77 4.11 -14.41 20.79
CA ARG A 77 3.94 -15.81 21.21
C ARG A 77 3.26 -16.00 22.58
N PHE A 78 2.84 -14.92 23.24
CA PHE A 78 2.27 -14.98 24.57
C PHE A 78 0.78 -14.67 24.52
N THR A 79 -0.01 -15.64 24.97
CA THR A 79 -1.41 -15.47 25.35
C THR A 79 -1.52 -14.53 26.54
N GLN A 80 -2.70 -13.91 26.71
CA GLN A 80 -2.97 -13.04 27.86
C GLN A 80 -2.74 -13.76 29.20
N ALA A 81 -3.03 -15.06 29.26
CA ALA A 81 -2.80 -15.90 30.43
C ALA A 81 -1.31 -16.08 30.75
N GLU A 82 -0.45 -16.29 29.74
CA GLU A 82 1.00 -16.40 29.93
C GLU A 82 1.61 -15.05 30.40
N LEU A 83 1.10 -13.92 29.91
CA LEU A 83 1.52 -12.59 30.36
C LEU A 83 1.13 -12.30 31.82
N ASP A 84 -0.04 -12.77 32.24
CA ASP A 84 -0.50 -12.61 33.63
C ASP A 84 0.26 -13.54 34.58
N GLU A 85 0.80 -14.66 34.07
CA GLU A 85 1.65 -15.56 34.84
C GLU A 85 3.02 -14.95 35.15
N LEU A 86 3.59 -14.16 34.24
CA LEU A 86 4.83 -13.39 34.46
C LEU A 86 4.68 -12.26 35.49
N LYS A 87 3.46 -11.80 35.79
CA LYS A 87 3.20 -10.78 36.82
C LYS A 87 3.06 -11.36 38.22
N LYS A 88 2.94 -12.69 38.34
CA LYS A 88 2.89 -13.33 39.65
C LYS A 88 4.30 -13.24 40.27
N PRO A 89 4.43 -12.79 41.53
CA PRO A 89 5.73 -12.79 42.19
C PRO A 89 6.29 -14.21 42.27
N ASP A 90 7.58 -14.38 41.98
CA ASP A 90 8.26 -15.68 42.03
C ASP A 90 8.17 -16.25 43.45
N PRO A 91 7.59 -17.46 43.66
CA PRO A 91 7.48 -18.09 44.97
C PRO A 91 8.82 -18.28 45.69
N LYS A 92 9.93 -18.27 44.95
CA LYS A 92 11.29 -18.42 45.50
C LYS A 92 11.85 -17.14 46.10
N TYR A 93 11.31 -15.98 45.72
CA TYR A 93 11.73 -14.66 46.17
C TYR A 93 10.51 -13.84 46.64
N GLY A 94 9.75 -14.38 47.59
CA GLY A 94 8.63 -13.67 48.22
C GLY A 94 9.10 -12.70 49.31
N PHE A 95 8.58 -11.47 49.29
CA PHE A 95 8.27 -10.69 50.49
C PHE A 95 6.75 -10.78 50.71
#